data_AF-A0A837ICP4-F1
#
_entry.id   AF-A0A837ICP4-F1
#
_cell.length_a   1.000
_cell.length_b   1.000
_cell.length_c   1.000
_cell.angle_alpha   90.00
_cell.angle_beta   90.00
_cell.angle_gamma   90.00
#
_symmetry.space_group_name_H-M   'P 1'
#
loop_
_entity.id
_entity.type
_entity.pdbx_description
1 polymer ?
#
loop_
_entity_poly.entity_id
_entity_poly.type
_entity_poly.pdbx_seq_one_letter_code
_entity_poly.pdbx_strand_id
1 'polypeptide(L)' 'MKRKDYIDLKGKTIKELIKMASDKKTESVKKKMQILGGKEKNLKVYRNLRAEIAKILTLIREKEILEKVQPKEVETKK' A
#
# COMPACT_ATOMS: atom_id res chain seq x y z
N MET A 1 -1.43 -10.33 -3.63
CA MET A 1 -2.27 -9.46 -4.47
C MET A 1 -2.29 -9.95 -5.91
N LYS A 2 -3.51 -10.13 -6.45
CA LYS A 2 -3.74 -10.45 -7.86
C LYS A 2 -3.59 -9.19 -8.71
N ARG A 3 -3.42 -9.35 -10.03
CA ARG A 3 -3.28 -8.19 -10.95
C ARG A 3 -4.50 -7.27 -10.92
N LYS A 4 -5.72 -7.83 -10.82
CA LYS A 4 -6.99 -7.06 -10.77
C LYS A 4 -7.01 -6.10 -9.58
N ASP A 5 -6.79 -6.64 -8.38
CA ASP A 5 -6.76 -5.84 -7.15
C ASP A 5 -5.75 -4.68 -7.22
N TYR A 6 -4.61 -4.87 -7.90
CA TYR A 6 -3.59 -3.83 -8.03
C TYR A 6 -4.03 -2.69 -8.97
N ILE A 7 -4.81 -3.00 -10.02
CA ILE A 7 -5.39 -1.99 -10.90
C ILE A 7 -6.42 -1.16 -10.12
N ASP A 8 -7.24 -1.81 -9.29
CA ASP A 8 -8.24 -1.13 -8.46
C ASP A 8 -7.59 -0.16 -7.45
N LEU A 9 -6.40 -0.49 -6.95
CA LEU A 9 -5.63 0.42 -6.07
C LEU A 9 -5.16 1.69 -6.78
N LYS A 10 -4.92 1.66 -8.10
CA LYS A 10 -4.46 2.83 -8.84
C LYS A 10 -5.53 3.93 -8.88
N GLY A 11 -6.81 3.57 -8.90
CA GLY A 11 -7.92 4.52 -8.91
C GLY A 11 -8.19 5.23 -7.57
N LYS A 12 -7.60 4.76 -6.46
CA LYS A 12 -7.86 5.29 -5.11
C LYS A 12 -7.01 6.51 -4.78
N THR A 13 -7.46 7.37 -3.86
CA THR A 13 -6.71 8.56 -3.45
C THR A 13 -5.51 8.20 -2.56
N ILE A 14 -4.53 9.12 -2.43
CA ILE A 14 -3.35 8.92 -1.56
C ILE A 14 -3.79 8.67 -0.11
N LYS A 15 -4.77 9.43 0.39
CA LYS A 15 -5.31 9.27 1.76
C LYS A 15 -5.90 7.88 1.99
N GLU A 16 -6.63 7.35 1.02
CA GLU A 16 -7.18 5.99 1.08
C GLU A 16 -6.08 4.92 1.05
N LEU A 17 -5.05 5.12 0.21
CA LEU A 17 -3.90 4.22 0.13
C LEU A 17 -3.14 4.17 1.46
N ILE A 18 -2.95 5.32 2.12
CA ILE A 18 -2.31 5.39 3.44
C ILE A 18 -3.15 4.63 4.48
N LYS A 19 -4.47 4.83 4.50
CA LYS A 19 -5.37 4.12 5.43
C LYS A 19 -5.28 2.61 5.23
N MET A 20 -5.39 2.14 3.98
CA MET A 20 -5.26 0.70 3.67
C MET A 20 -3.88 0.14 4.02
N ALA A 21 -2.80 0.91 3.84
CA ALA A 21 -1.46 0.48 4.24
C ALA A 21 -1.37 0.30 5.76
N SER A 22 -1.97 1.23 6.53
CA SER A 22 -2.04 1.14 7.99
C SER A 22 -2.84 -0.08 8.45
N ASP A 23 -4.02 -0.30 7.88
CA ASP A 23 -4.89 -1.43 8.22
C ASP A 23 -4.21 -2.77 7.91
N LYS A 24 -3.55 -2.89 6.74
CA LYS A 24 -2.78 -4.10 6.41
C LYS A 24 -1.56 -4.27 7.30
N LYS A 25 -0.95 -3.19 7.78
CA LYS A 25 0.18 -3.26 8.71
C LYS A 25 -0.27 -3.85 10.05
N THR A 26 -1.38 -3.38 10.62
CA THR A 26 -1.91 -3.93 11.88
C THR A 26 -2.29 -5.40 11.72
N GLU A 27 -2.92 -5.77 10.60
CA GLU A 27 -3.22 -7.16 10.26
C GLU A 27 -1.94 -8.02 10.17
N SER A 28 -0.90 -7.52 9.51
CA SER A 28 0.38 -8.23 9.37
C SER A 28 1.04 -8.51 10.72
N VAL A 29 0.96 -7.57 11.66
CA VAL A 29 1.50 -7.73 13.02
C VAL A 29 0.69 -8.79 13.77
N LYS A 30 -0.64 -8.73 13.70
CA LYS A 30 -1.51 -9.74 14.31
C LYS A 30 -1.21 -11.14 13.76
N LYS A 31 -1.06 -11.28 12.45
CA LYS A 31 -0.71 -12.55 11.81
C LYS A 31 0.69 -13.03 12.19
N LYS A 32 1.67 -12.13 12.31
CA LYS A 32 3.00 -12.48 12.83
C LYS A 32 2.91 -13.07 14.25
N MET A 33 2.12 -12.46 15.14
CA MET A 33 1.95 -12.97 16.50
C MET A 33 1.23 -14.33 16.54
N GLN A 34 0.22 -14.53 15.67
CA GLN A 34 -0.45 -15.83 15.55
C GLN A 34 0.49 -16.93 15.03
N ILE A 35 1.40 -16.62 14.10
CA ILE A 35 2.42 -17.56 13.62
C ILE A 35 3.40 -17.91 14.74
N LEU A 36 3.92 -16.90 15.45
CA LEU A 36 4.86 -17.12 16.57
C LEU A 36 4.23 -17.94 17.70
N GLY A 37 2.94 -17.74 17.97
CA GLY A 37 2.19 -18.53 18.94
C GLY A 37 1.71 -19.89 18.43
N GLY A 38 2.11 -20.32 17.23
CA GLY A 38 1.71 -21.62 16.64
C GLY A 38 0.22 -21.74 16.30
N LYS A 39 -0.57 -20.67 16.41
CA LYS A 39 -2.01 -20.65 16.14
C LYS A 39 -2.32 -20.60 14.64
N GLU A 40 -1.41 -20.03 13.85
CA GLU A 40 -1.54 -19.92 12.41
C GLU A 40 -0.61 -20.91 11.72
N LYS A 41 -1.19 -21.90 11.02
CA LYS A 41 -0.41 -22.90 10.25
C LYS A 41 0.11 -22.33 8.93
N ASN A 42 -0.55 -21.29 8.40
CA ASN A 42 -0.16 -20.72 7.12
C ASN A 42 0.93 -19.65 7.26
N LEU A 43 2.18 -20.09 7.28
CA LEU A 43 3.37 -19.24 7.42
C LEU A 43 3.52 -18.23 6.27
N LYS A 44 2.93 -18.51 5.10
CA LYS A 44 3.03 -17.64 3.92
C LYS A 44 2.15 -16.39 4.03
N VAL A 45 1.15 -16.38 4.90
CA VAL A 45 0.21 -15.24 5.07
C VAL A 45 0.97 -13.97 5.42
N TYR A 46 1.90 -14.02 6.38
CA TYR A 46 2.69 -12.86 6.77
C TYR A 46 3.54 -12.31 5.61
N ARG A 47 4.20 -13.21 4.87
CA ARG A 47 5.01 -12.83 3.70
C ARG A 47 4.15 -12.15 2.62
N ASN A 48 2.95 -12.71 2.37
CA ASN A 48 2.03 -12.16 1.39
C ASN A 48 1.57 -10.76 1.80
N LEU A 49 1.14 -10.58 3.05
CA LEU A 49 0.73 -9.27 3.58
C LEU A 49 1.86 -8.23 3.46
N ARG A 50 3.11 -8.59 3.78
CA ARG A 50 4.26 -7.70 3.59
C ARG A 50 4.46 -7.28 2.13
N ALA A 51 4.34 -8.21 1.20
CA ALA A 51 4.47 -7.92 -0.22
C ALA A 51 3.34 -7.00 -0.72
N GLU A 52 2.13 -7.12 -0.17
CA GLU A 52 1.02 -6.23 -0.50
C GLU A 52 1.20 -4.83 0.06
N ILE A 53 1.67 -4.70 1.30
CA ILE A 53 2.00 -3.40 1.91
C ILE A 53 3.07 -2.70 1.06
N ALA A 54 4.13 -3.40 0.65
CA ALA A 54 5.18 -2.83 -0.18
C ALA A 54 4.62 -2.25 -1.48
N LYS A 55 3.74 -2.97 -2.17
CA LYS A 55 3.10 -2.49 -3.41
C LYS A 55 2.24 -1.24 -3.19
N ILE A 56 1.49 -1.17 -2.09
CA ILE A 56 0.68 0.01 -1.76
C ILE A 56 1.59 1.21 -1.48
N LEU A 57 2.68 1.02 -0.74
CA LEU A 57 3.66 2.06 -0.46
C LEU A 57 4.36 2.55 -1.74
N THR A 58 4.68 1.64 -2.67
CA THR A 58 5.21 2.01 -3.98
C THR A 58 4.22 2.87 -4.76
N LEU A 59 2.93 2.50 -4.80
CA LEU A 59 1.90 3.30 -5.47
C LEU A 59 1.74 4.70 -4.85
N ILE A 60 1.80 4.81 -3.52
CA ILE A 60 1.80 6.11 -2.84
C ILE A 60 2.99 6.93 -3.32
N ARG A 61 4.19 6.33 -3.32
CA ARG A 61 5.41 7.03 -3.72
C ARG A 61 5.41 7.43 -5.19
N GLU A 62 4.91 6.59 -6.09
CA GLU A 62 4.74 6.91 -7.51
C GLU A 62 3.83 8.14 -7.68
N LYS A 63 2.71 8.19 -6.95
CA LYS A 63 1.79 9.33 -6.98
C LYS A 63 2.43 10.61 -6.44
N GLU A 64 3.14 10.53 -5.32
CA GLU A 64 3.88 11.68 -4.78
C GLU A 64 4.95 12.21 -5.74
N ILE A 65 5.63 11.33 -6.48
CA ILE A 65 6.63 11.72 -7.47
C ILE A 65 5.95 12.41 -8.66
N LEU A 66 4.83 11.87 -9.15
CA LEU A 66 4.05 12.49 -10.22
C LEU A 66 3.56 13.89 -9.84
N GLU A 67 3.07 14.07 -8.60
CA GLU A 67 2.67 15.39 -8.08
C GLU A 67 3.85 16.37 -8.01
N LYS A 68 5.07 15.90 -7.70
CA LYS A 68 6.27 16.74 -7.62
C LYS A 68 6.90 17.07 -8.99
N VAL A 69 6.78 16.16 -9.95
CA VAL A 69 7.31 16.30 -11.31
C VAL A 69 6.38 17.12 -12.21
N GLN A 70 5.17 17.44 -11.76
CA GLN A 70 4.32 18.49 -12.33
C GLN A 70 4.48 19.81 -11.53
N PRO A 71 5.60 20.54 -11.61
CA PRO A 71 5.63 21.89 -11.11
C PRO A 71 4.68 22.74 -11.96
N LYS A 72 3.58 23.19 -11.35
CA LYS A 72 2.83 24.42 -11.67
C LYS A 72 3.23 25.12 -12.99
N GLU A 73 2.77 24.65 -14.15
CA GLU A 73 2.89 25.40 -15.40
C GLU A 73 1.84 26.53 -15.53
N VAL A 74 1.12 26.86 -14.45
CA VAL A 74 -0.01 27.82 -14.52
C VAL A 74 0.02 28.85 -13.39
N GLU A 75 1.15 29.54 -13.18
CA GLU A 75 1.17 30.81 -12.42
C GLU A 75 2.00 31.91 -13.13
N THR A 76 2.23 31.79 -14.44
CA THR A 76 2.74 32.90 -15.27
C THR A 76 1.90 33.06 -16.54
N LYS A 77 0.68 33.58 -16.38
CA LYS A 77 -0.06 34.34 -17.42
C LYS A 77 -1.37 34.85 -16.85
N LYS A 78 -1.32 36.01 -16.18
CA LYS A 78 -2.19 37.17 -16.43
C LYS A 78 -1.77 38.32 -15.53
#